data_AF-A0A971ZGW8-F1
#
_entry.id   AF-A0A971ZGW8-F1
#
_cell.length_a   1.000
_cell.length_b   1.000
_cell.length_c   1.000
_cell.angle_alpha   90.00
_cell.angle_beta   90.00
_cell.angle_gamma   90.00
#
_symmetry.space_group_name_H-M   'P 1'
#
loop_
_entity.id
_entity.type
_entity.pdbx_description
1 polymer ?
#
loop_
_entity_poly.entity_id
_entity_poly.type
_entity_poly.pdbx_seq_one_letter_code
_entity_poly.pdbx_strand_id
1 'polypeptide(L)'
;MKRFIGALGKTIGYWFMWLGLAALICPFLFPIKMWPQLKNILDIIVLILPIGFVIRFIFMFERELFERLLYLVKDVFSAVVFAAIPCLAVPIPYVIYHKSSYDSIIKGLLIIAIGIVGCILMDIVIKDHNKKKRRATRRN
;
A
#
# COMPACT_ATOMS: atom_id res chain seq x y z
N MET A 1 -4.89 -13.80 -24.84
CA MET A 1 -3.94 -14.37 -23.85
C MET A 1 -3.03 -13.32 -23.20
N LYS A 2 -2.28 -12.49 -23.94
CA LYS A 2 -1.36 -11.45 -23.38
C LYS A 2 -2.03 -10.47 -22.38
N ARG A 3 -3.23 -9.96 -22.69
CA ARG A 3 -3.98 -9.05 -21.79
C ARG A 3 -4.39 -9.71 -20.47
N PHE A 4 -4.74 -11.00 -20.51
CA PHE A 4 -5.15 -11.76 -19.33
C PHE A 4 -3.98 -12.01 -18.38
N ILE A 5 -2.83 -12.42 -18.93
CA ILE A 5 -1.58 -12.57 -18.16
C ILE A 5 -1.14 -11.23 -17.57
N GLY A 6 -1.26 -10.13 -18.34
CA GLY A 6 -1.00 -8.78 -17.85
C GLY A 6 -1.90 -8.37 -16.68
N ALA A 7 -3.20 -8.67 -16.74
CA ALA A 7 -4.13 -8.40 -15.64
C ALA A 7 -3.83 -9.23 -14.40
N LEU A 8 -3.55 -10.53 -14.56
CA LEU A 8 -3.17 -11.42 -13.46
C LEU A 8 -1.89 -10.94 -12.77
N GLY A 9 -0.84 -10.64 -13.54
CA GLY A 9 0.41 -10.15 -12.98
C GLY A 9 0.25 -8.82 -12.24
N LYS A 10 -0.56 -7.90 -12.77
CA LYS A 10 -0.94 -6.65 -12.06
C LYS A 10 -1.59 -6.97 -10.71
N THR A 11 -2.58 -7.85 -10.68
CA THR A 11 -3.32 -8.20 -9.44
C THR A 11 -2.44 -8.91 -8.42
N ILE A 12 -1.67 -9.91 -8.85
CA ILE A 12 -0.76 -10.68 -7.99
C ILE A 12 0.32 -9.76 -7.39
N GLY A 13 0.91 -8.89 -8.20
CA GLY A 13 1.90 -7.92 -7.72
C GLY A 13 1.33 -6.98 -6.67
N TYR A 14 0.11 -6.48 -6.88
CA TYR A 14 -0.58 -5.64 -5.89
C TYR A 14 -0.87 -6.41 -4.59
N TRP A 15 -1.31 -7.67 -4.69
CA TRP A 15 -1.62 -8.50 -3.54
C TRP A 15 -0.39 -8.77 -2.67
N PHE A 16 0.74 -9.11 -3.30
CA PHE A 16 2.02 -9.27 -2.60
C PHE A 16 2.52 -7.98 -1.96
N MET A 17 2.36 -6.85 -2.66
CA MET A 17 2.71 -5.54 -2.11
C MET A 17 1.86 -5.21 -0.88
N TRP A 18 0.55 -5.45 -0.95
CA TRP A 18 -0.37 -5.26 0.18
C TRP A 18 -0.01 -6.17 1.36
N LEU A 19 0.27 -7.45 1.13
CA LEU A 19 0.69 -8.38 2.19
C LEU A 19 1.97 -7.95 2.88
N GLY A 20 3.00 -7.58 2.10
CA GLY A 20 4.26 -7.09 2.66
C GLY A 20 4.07 -5.81 3.48
N LEU A 21 3.23 -4.89 3.00
CA LEU A 21 2.88 -3.66 3.73
C LEU A 21 2.11 -3.95 5.01
N ALA A 22 1.15 -4.87 4.99
CA ALA A 22 0.43 -5.29 6.18
C ALA A 22 1.37 -5.91 7.22
N ALA A 23 2.29 -6.77 6.79
CA ALA A 23 3.30 -7.36 7.68
C ALA A 23 4.26 -6.32 8.29
N LEU A 24 4.51 -5.21 7.59
CA LEU A 24 5.34 -4.10 8.09
C LEU A 24 4.57 -3.18 9.06
N ILE A 25 3.30 -2.90 8.77
CA ILE A 25 2.45 -2.00 9.58
C ILE A 25 1.96 -2.70 10.86
N CYS A 26 1.68 -4.01 10.79
CA CYS A 26 1.08 -4.76 11.89
C CYS A 26 1.92 -4.67 13.19
N PRO A 27 3.24 -4.96 13.21
CA PRO A 27 4.06 -4.86 14.42
C PRO A 27 4.12 -3.46 15.00
N PHE A 28 4.01 -2.43 14.15
CA PHE A 28 4.04 -1.03 14.56
C PHE A 28 2.77 -0.59 15.29
N LEU A 29 1.63 -1.21 14.96
CA LEU A 29 0.32 -0.93 15.56
C LEU A 29 0.03 -1.81 16.79
N PHE A 30 0.89 -2.77 17.10
CA PHE A 30 0.70 -3.62 18.27
C PHE A 30 0.97 -2.83 19.56
N PRO A 31 0.03 -2.83 20.52
CA PRO A 31 0.16 -2.07 21.78
C PRO A 31 1.12 -2.74 22.78
N ILE A 32 1.54 -3.97 22.51
CA ILE A 32 2.47 -4.76 23.32
C ILE A 32 3.54 -5.38 22.43
N LYS A 33 4.64 -5.85 23.05
CA LYS A 33 5.62 -6.65 22.34
C LYS A 33 4.94 -7.87 21.72
N MET A 34 4.86 -7.86 20.40
CA MET A 34 4.31 -8.96 19.63
C MET A 34 5.15 -10.21 19.89
N TRP A 35 4.50 -11.38 19.91
CA TRP A 35 5.17 -12.65 20.18
C TRP A 35 6.32 -12.86 19.18
N PRO A 36 7.57 -13.12 19.63
CA PRO A 36 8.72 -13.31 18.74
C PRO A 36 8.48 -14.24 17.53
N GLN A 37 7.71 -15.31 17.70
CA GLN A 37 7.38 -16.23 16.61
C GLN A 37 6.52 -15.55 15.53
N LEU A 38 5.49 -14.80 15.94
CA LEU A 38 4.66 -14.03 15.02
C LEU A 38 5.48 -12.92 14.33
N LYS A 39 6.39 -12.28 15.07
CA LYS A 39 7.30 -11.28 14.51
C LYS A 39 8.18 -11.86 13.40
N ASN A 40 8.79 -13.01 13.64
CA ASN A 40 9.60 -13.67 12.63
C ASN A 40 8.80 -14.03 11.36
N ILE A 41 7.55 -14.49 11.52
CA ILE A 41 6.67 -14.77 10.37
C ILE A 41 6.41 -13.48 9.58
N LEU A 42 6.06 -12.39 10.26
CA LEU A 42 5.84 -11.10 9.59
C LEU A 42 7.10 -10.57 8.92
N ASP A 43 8.27 -10.67 9.56
CA ASP A 43 9.56 -10.26 8.98
C ASP A 43 9.88 -11.05 7.69
N ILE A 44 9.56 -12.35 7.64
CA ILE A 44 9.68 -13.16 6.42
C ILE A 44 8.69 -12.67 5.34
N ILE A 45 7.44 -12.37 5.71
CA ILE A 45 6.42 -11.88 4.75
C ILE A 45 6.81 -10.51 4.19
N VAL A 46 7.47 -9.65 4.97
CA VAL A 46 7.98 -8.35 4.50
C VAL A 46 8.95 -8.51 3.33
N LEU A 47 9.70 -9.62 3.24
CA LEU A 47 10.61 -9.89 2.10
C LEU A 47 9.88 -10.05 0.76
N ILE A 48 8.58 -10.33 0.79
CA ILE A 48 7.75 -10.46 -0.40
C ILE A 48 7.36 -9.08 -0.96
N LEU A 49 7.45 -8.02 -0.15
CA LEU A 49 7.18 -6.64 -0.56
C LEU A 49 7.92 -6.22 -1.85
N PRO A 50 9.27 -6.28 -1.92
CA PRO A 50 10.00 -5.90 -3.13
C PRO A 50 9.62 -6.76 -4.35
N ILE A 51 9.29 -8.04 -4.13
CA ILE A 51 8.84 -8.95 -5.20
C ILE A 51 7.50 -8.45 -5.76
N GLY A 52 6.55 -8.10 -4.89
CA GLY A 52 5.26 -7.51 -5.28
C GLY A 52 5.42 -6.23 -6.10
N PHE A 53 6.32 -5.34 -5.68
CA PHE A 53 6.66 -4.12 -6.42
C PHE A 53 7.20 -4.41 -7.82
N VAL A 54 8.17 -5.32 -7.93
CA VAL A 54 8.80 -5.67 -9.22
C VAL A 54 7.77 -6.27 -10.18
N ILE A 55 6.96 -7.23 -9.70
CA ILE A 55 5.88 -7.83 -10.48
C ILE A 55 4.91 -6.73 -10.95
N ARG A 56 4.42 -5.89 -10.04
CA ARG A 56 3.48 -4.81 -10.37
C ARG A 56 4.05 -3.85 -11.42
N PHE A 57 5.32 -3.47 -11.30
CA PHE A 57 5.99 -2.57 -12.23
C PHE A 57 6.16 -3.18 -13.63
N ILE A 58 6.63 -4.43 -13.72
CA ILE A 58 6.86 -5.14 -14.99
C ILE A 58 5.54 -5.33 -15.74
N PHE A 59 4.48 -5.74 -15.03
CA PHE A 59 3.19 -5.98 -15.65
C PHE A 59 2.41 -4.70 -16.02
N MET A 60 2.89 -3.50 -15.65
CA MET A 60 2.40 -2.21 -16.17
C MET A 60 3.10 -1.75 -17.47
N PHE A 61 3.54 -2.69 -18.31
CA PHE A 61 4.31 -2.38 -19.52
C PHE A 61 3.61 -1.47 -20.55
N GLU A 62 2.28 -1.37 -20.50
CA GLU A 62 1.46 -0.54 -21.40
C GLU A 62 1.63 0.97 -21.16
N ARG A 63 2.28 1.38 -20.06
CA ARG A 63 2.48 2.78 -19.67
C ARG A 63 3.94 3.20 -19.81
N GLU A 64 4.18 4.51 -19.92
CA GLU A 64 5.52 5.10 -19.83
C GLU A 64 6.13 4.91 -18.43
N LEU A 65 7.45 4.85 -18.33
CA LEU A 65 8.17 4.58 -17.06
C LEU A 65 7.73 5.52 -15.92
N PHE A 66 7.58 6.81 -16.22
CA PHE A 66 7.16 7.79 -15.22
C PHE A 66 5.71 7.59 -14.77
N GLU A 67 4.80 7.28 -15.70
CA GLU A 67 3.42 6.94 -15.36
C GLU A 67 3.36 5.67 -14.48
N ARG A 68 4.14 4.63 -14.81
CA ARG A 68 4.19 3.40 -13.99
C ARG A 68 4.56 3.71 -12.55
N LEU A 69 5.55 4.57 -12.34
CA LEU A 69 6.01 4.95 -11.00
C LEU A 69 4.93 5.71 -10.23
N LEU A 70 4.23 6.66 -10.88
CA LEU A 70 3.12 7.39 -10.25
C LEU A 70 1.98 6.45 -9.83
N TYR A 71 1.58 5.51 -10.68
CA TYR A 71 0.54 4.54 -10.34
C TYR A 71 0.98 3.59 -9.24
N LEU A 72 2.24 3.18 -9.25
CA LEU A 72 2.81 2.29 -8.24
C LEU A 72 2.88 2.98 -6.87
N VAL A 73 3.27 4.26 -6.81
CA VAL A 73 3.21 5.06 -5.58
C VAL A 73 1.77 5.24 -5.09
N LYS A 74 0.82 5.49 -6.00
CA LYS A 74 -0.61 5.52 -5.65
C LYS A 74 -1.08 4.19 -5.06
N ASP A 75 -0.69 3.07 -5.69
CA ASP A 75 -1.04 1.73 -5.22
C ASP A 75 -0.47 1.46 -3.82
N VAL A 76 0.73 1.97 -3.50
CA VAL A 76 1.30 1.88 -2.14
C VAL A 76 0.42 2.59 -1.13
N PHE A 77 0.02 3.84 -1.39
CA PHE A 77 -0.86 4.57 -0.48
C PHE A 77 -2.20 3.85 -0.29
N SER A 78 -2.78 3.30 -1.36
CA SER A 78 -3.99 2.49 -1.28
C SER A 78 -3.78 1.22 -0.44
N ALA A 79 -2.67 0.52 -0.68
CA ALA A 79 -2.32 -0.69 0.05
C ALA A 79 -2.09 -0.40 1.53
N VAL A 80 -1.47 0.74 1.88
CA VAL A 80 -1.31 1.20 3.28
C VAL A 80 -2.67 1.36 3.96
N VAL A 81 -3.65 2.00 3.31
CA VAL A 81 -5.00 2.15 3.88
C VAL A 81 -5.64 0.78 4.12
N PHE A 82 -5.64 -0.09 3.09
CA PHE A 82 -6.24 -1.42 3.20
C PHE A 82 -5.51 -2.35 4.16
N ALA A 83 -4.23 -2.13 4.42
CA ALA A 83 -3.44 -2.87 5.39
C ALA A 83 -3.67 -2.38 6.82
N ALA A 84 -3.75 -1.06 7.02
CA ALA A 84 -3.92 -0.47 8.34
C ALA A 84 -5.28 -0.78 8.98
N ILE A 85 -6.35 -0.87 8.18
CA ILE A 85 -7.71 -1.19 8.66
C ILE A 85 -7.77 -2.52 9.44
N PRO A 86 -7.38 -3.68 8.85
CA PRO A 86 -7.39 -4.94 9.59
C PRO A 86 -6.35 -4.97 10.72
N CYS A 87 -5.21 -4.29 10.57
CA CYS A 87 -4.22 -4.20 11.64
C CYS A 87 -4.72 -3.42 12.87
N LEU A 88 -5.66 -2.48 12.69
CA LEU A 88 -6.32 -1.77 13.81
C LEU A 88 -7.31 -2.64 14.59
N ALA A 89 -7.79 -3.74 14.01
CA ALA A 89 -8.75 -4.63 14.68
C ALA A 89 -8.19 -5.28 15.96
N VAL A 90 -6.86 -5.34 16.11
CA VAL A 90 -6.18 -5.89 17.29
C VAL A 90 -5.99 -4.86 18.42
N PRO A 91 -5.42 -3.66 18.18
CA PRO A 91 -5.25 -2.66 19.25
C PRO A 91 -6.57 -2.11 19.80
N ILE A 92 -7.64 -2.02 19.00
CA ILE A 92 -8.95 -1.51 19.45
C ILE A 92 -9.50 -2.29 20.67
N PRO A 93 -9.73 -3.61 20.59
CA PRO A 93 -10.23 -4.38 21.74
C PRO A 93 -9.23 -4.40 22.90
N TYR A 94 -7.92 -4.39 22.62
CA TYR A 94 -6.89 -4.35 23.67
C TYR A 94 -6.99 -3.08 24.53
N VAL A 95 -7.13 -1.91 23.90
CA VAL A 95 -7.28 -0.62 24.62
C VAL A 95 -8.59 -0.58 25.40
N ILE A 96 -9.69 -1.08 24.83
CA ILE A 96 -10.99 -1.13 25.51
C ILE A 96 -10.91 -2.01 26.77
N TYR A 97 -10.28 -3.19 26.67
CA TYR A 97 -10.24 -4.16 27.76
C TYR A 97 -9.25 -3.78 28.88
N HIS A 98 -8.09 -3.20 28.54
CA HIS A 98 -7.06 -2.85 29.53
C HIS A 98 -7.08 -1.38 29.97
N LYS A 99 -7.99 -0.55 29.44
CA LYS A 99 -8.04 0.90 29.69
C LYS A 99 -6.66 1.56 29.53
N SER A 100 -5.88 1.08 28.58
CA SER A 100 -4.51 1.50 28.33
C SER A 100 -4.45 2.71 27.41
N SER A 101 -3.24 3.22 27.14
CA SER A 101 -3.03 4.39 26.28
C SER A 101 -3.54 4.15 24.84
N TYR A 102 -4.24 5.14 24.29
CA TYR A 102 -4.79 5.14 22.92
C TYR A 102 -3.72 5.29 21.82
N ASP A 103 -2.44 5.35 22.18
CA ASP A 103 -1.31 5.62 21.27
C ASP A 103 -1.31 4.71 20.01
N SER A 104 -1.57 3.41 20.17
CA SER A 104 -1.61 2.47 19.04
C SER A 104 -2.76 2.72 18.08
N ILE A 105 -3.92 3.14 18.60
CA ILE A 105 -5.10 3.49 17.78
C ILE A 105 -4.84 4.79 17.03
N ILE A 106 -4.28 5.80 17.72
CA ILE A 106 -3.93 7.10 17.13
C ILE A 106 -2.91 6.90 15.99
N LYS A 107 -1.86 6.08 16.22
CA LYS A 107 -0.88 5.72 15.18
C LYS A 107 -1.54 5.10 13.95
N GLY A 108 -2.46 4.16 14.13
CA GLY A 108 -3.15 3.53 13.00
C GLY A 108 -4.07 4.49 12.25
N LEU A 109 -4.82 5.34 12.97
CA LEU A 109 -5.61 6.41 12.36
C LEU A 109 -4.75 7.39 11.55
N LEU A 110 -3.57 7.74 12.07
CA LEU A 110 -2.65 8.65 11.41
C LEU A 110 -2.05 8.02 10.14
N ILE A 111 -1.72 6.72 10.15
CA ILE A 111 -1.30 5.97 8.96
C ILE A 111 -2.42 5.95 7.90
N ILE A 112 -3.67 5.71 8.30
CA ILE A 112 -4.82 5.74 7.38
C ILE A 112 -4.99 7.13 6.78
N ALA A 113 -4.90 8.19 7.59
CA ALA A 113 -5.00 9.56 7.12
C ALA A 113 -3.91 9.89 6.08
N ILE A 114 -2.66 9.51 6.35
CA ILE A 114 -1.55 9.67 5.39
C ILE A 114 -1.85 8.90 4.09
N GLY A 115 -2.33 7.66 4.19
CA GLY A 115 -2.69 6.85 3.03
C GLY A 115 -3.79 7.48 2.17
N ILE A 116 -4.84 8.02 2.78
CA ILE A 116 -5.95 8.70 2.07
C ILE A 116 -5.45 9.99 1.40
N VAL A 117 -4.73 10.84 2.14
CA VAL A 117 -4.18 12.10 1.60
C VAL A 117 -3.20 11.80 0.45
N GLY A 118 -2.34 10.80 0.61
CA GLY A 118 -1.43 10.35 -0.43
C GLY A 118 -2.16 9.87 -1.69
N CYS A 119 -3.21 9.07 -1.55
CA CYS A 119 -4.05 8.66 -2.68
C CYS A 119 -4.66 9.84 -3.43
N ILE A 120 -5.23 10.82 -2.70
CA ILE A 120 -5.85 12.02 -3.28
C ILE A 120 -4.81 12.87 -4.03
N LEU A 121 -3.66 13.12 -3.42
CA LEU A 121 -2.57 13.88 -4.03
C LEU A 121 -2.07 13.21 -5.32
N MET A 122 -1.86 11.88 -5.28
CA MET A 122 -1.43 11.14 -6.46
C MET A 122 -2.47 11.17 -7.57
N ASP A 123 -3.76 11.14 -7.25
CA ASP A 123 -4.82 11.30 -8.24
C ASP A 123 -4.82 12.67 -8.92
N ILE A 124 -4.57 13.74 -8.16
CA ILE A 124 -4.42 15.09 -8.72
C ILE A 124 -3.21 15.16 -9.65
N VAL A 125 -2.07 14.61 -9.22
CA VAL A 125 -0.81 14.60 -10.01
C VAL A 125 -0.99 13.81 -11.31
N ILE A 126 -1.56 12.60 -11.24
CA ILE A 126 -1.82 11.77 -12.42
C ILE A 126 -2.78 12.49 -13.39
N LYS A 127 -3.83 13.15 -12.87
CA LYS A 127 -4.79 13.90 -13.68
C LYS A 127 -4.15 15.10 -14.39
N ASP A 128 -3.29 15.85 -13.70
CA ASP A 128 -2.56 16.97 -14.30
C ASP A 128 -1.56 16.50 -15.36
N HIS A 129 -0.80 15.43 -15.08
CA HIS A 129 0.12 14.82 -16.05
C HIS A 129 -0.59 14.39 -17.34
N ASN A 130 -1.72 13.69 -17.21
CA ASN A 130 -2.53 13.28 -18.35
C ASN A 130 -3.10 14.47 -19.14
N LYS A 131 -3.45 15.57 -18.47
CA LYS A 131 -3.93 16.80 -19.11
C LYS A 131 -2.81 17.50 -19.90
N LYS A 132 -1.60 17.56 -19.35
CA LYS A 132 -0.40 18.08 -20.03
C LYS A 132 -0.06 17.25 -21.26
N LYS A 133 -0.03 15.93 -21.14
CA LYS A 133 0.21 15.00 -22.26
C LYS A 133 -0.77 15.21 -23.43
N ARG A 134 -2.07 15.30 -23.14
CA ARG A 134 -3.10 15.59 -24.17
C ARG A 134 -2.91 16.94 -24.87
N ARG A 135 -2.43 17.96 -24.16
CA ARG A 135 -2.16 19.29 -24.74
C ARG A 135 -0.94 19.27 -25.66
N ALA A 136 0.09 18.50 -25.32
CA ALA A 136 1.26 18.31 -26.18
C ALA A 136 0.90 17.58 -27.49
N THR A 137 0.09 16.51 -27.41
CA THR A 137 -0.35 15.77 -28.60
C THR A 137 -1.27 16.57 -29.53
N ARG A 138 -2.00 17.58 -29.03
CA ARG A 138 -2.86 18.45 -29.88
C ARG A 138 -2.12 19.60 -30.57
N ARG A 139 -0.84 19.84 -30.21
CA ARG A 139 0.00 20.90 -30.80
C ARG A 139 0.96 20.38 -31.88
N ASN A 140 1.07 19.06 -32.01
CA ASN A 140 1.73 18.37 -33.13
C ASN A 140 0.67 17.87 -34.10
#